data_AF-A0A916WYU5-F1
#
_entry.id   AF-A0A916WYU5-F1
#
_cell.length_a   1.000
_cell.length_b   1.000
_cell.length_c   1.000
_cell.angle_alpha   90.00
_cell.angle_beta   90.00
_cell.angle_gamma   90.00
#
_symmetry.space_group_name_H-M   'P 1'
#
loop_
_entity.id
_entity.type
_entity.pdbx_description
1 polymer ?
#
loop_
_entity_poly.entity_id
_entity_poly.type
_entity_poly.pdbx_seq_one_letter_code
_entity_poly.pdbx_strand_id
1 'polypeptide(L)'
;METDVEGVRQNVYTGVLPDWDDVERLVAQAFDRYRDRDDGAQADYIPALAEVDPNLFAIAAADVNGGVHKIGSVDVSFTIQSISKAFVYALACDRLGRDAVRDRVGVDNTGLPFDSVMAIELQKGHPRNPMVNAGALTTTSLVPGETFGEQWQLIRETLSAFAGRELQVDEQVYRSEALTNQRNRAIAQLLESYGRIDVDPLEVVDVYTRQCSLLVDVTDLAVMGATLADGGVNPVTGATVVSPDVCRDTLAALAASGMYERSGEWLFEVGIPAKSGVSGGIVAITPGKGAIATFAPPLDEAGNSVRGQLAIGYLSRTLGLNVFASAARATGRPLRERVVAAE
;
A
#
# COMPACT_ATOMS: atom_id res chain seq x y z
N MET A 1 19.58 1.31 14.48
CA MET A 1 20.37 0.06 14.45
C MET A 1 21.33 0.20 13.29
N GLU A 2 22.63 0.22 13.54
CA GLU A 2 23.64 0.29 12.48
C GLU A 2 23.89 -1.15 12.00
N THR A 3 23.73 -1.38 10.69
CA THR A 3 23.96 -2.67 10.05
C THR A 3 25.01 -2.49 8.97
N ASP A 4 26.14 -3.20 9.06
CA ASP A 4 27.22 -3.17 8.07
C ASP A 4 26.86 -4.04 6.85
N VAL A 5 26.05 -3.47 5.94
CA VAL A 5 25.53 -4.16 4.75
C VAL A 5 25.67 -3.33 3.47
N GLU A 6 26.44 -2.24 3.52
CA GLU A 6 26.71 -1.42 2.34
C GLU A 6 27.50 -2.24 1.30
N GLY A 7 27.05 -2.21 0.04
CA GLY A 7 27.63 -3.02 -1.03
C GLY A 7 27.32 -4.53 -0.97
N VAL A 8 26.59 -5.00 0.06
CA VAL A 8 26.15 -6.40 0.14
C VAL A 8 24.87 -6.59 -0.67
N ARG A 9 24.96 -7.36 -1.77
CA ARG A 9 23.80 -7.64 -2.63
C ARG A 9 22.74 -8.45 -1.89
N GLN A 10 21.50 -7.95 -1.93
CA GLN A 10 20.34 -8.67 -1.44
C GLN A 10 19.88 -9.75 -2.44
N ASN A 11 19.63 -10.97 -1.95
CA ASN A 11 19.10 -12.08 -2.76
C ASN A 11 17.66 -12.39 -2.34
N VAL A 12 16.80 -12.68 -3.32
CA VAL A 12 15.40 -13.07 -3.12
C VAL A 12 15.27 -14.58 -3.34
N TYR A 13 14.63 -15.27 -2.39
CA TYR A 13 14.43 -16.73 -2.45
C TYR A 13 12.95 -17.13 -2.25
N THR A 14 12.04 -16.18 -2.33
CA THR A 14 10.61 -16.43 -2.30
C THR A 14 10.25 -17.14 -3.61
N GLY A 15 9.67 -18.35 -3.51
CA GLY A 15 9.35 -19.17 -4.70
C GLY A 15 8.28 -18.54 -5.59
N VAL A 16 7.80 -19.27 -6.60
CA VAL A 16 6.72 -18.83 -7.51
C VAL A 16 5.32 -19.11 -6.95
N LEU A 17 4.29 -18.52 -7.55
CA LEU A 17 2.89 -18.92 -7.34
C LEU A 17 2.64 -20.34 -7.87
N PRO A 18 1.56 -21.03 -7.43
CA PRO A 18 1.07 -22.26 -8.08
C PRO A 18 0.72 -22.04 -9.56
N ASP A 19 0.43 -23.13 -10.28
CA ASP A 19 0.01 -23.07 -11.68
C ASP A 19 -1.27 -22.24 -11.85
N TRP A 20 -1.44 -21.64 -13.04
CA TRP A 20 -2.53 -20.71 -13.37
C TRP A 20 -3.92 -21.20 -12.92
N ASP A 21 -4.29 -22.44 -13.25
CA ASP A 21 -5.61 -23.01 -12.92
C ASP A 21 -5.82 -23.15 -11.41
N ASP A 22 -4.75 -23.39 -10.64
CA ASP A 22 -4.82 -23.46 -9.19
C ASP A 22 -5.03 -22.08 -8.57
N VAL A 23 -4.34 -21.06 -9.08
CA VAL A 23 -4.53 -19.68 -8.62
C VAL A 23 -5.96 -19.21 -8.91
N GLU A 24 -6.45 -19.41 -10.13
CA GLU A 24 -7.81 -19.07 -10.54
C GLU A 24 -8.85 -19.73 -9.62
N ARG A 25 -8.71 -21.04 -9.40
CA ARG A 25 -9.62 -21.81 -8.53
C ARG A 25 -9.58 -21.31 -7.09
N LEU A 26 -8.41 -21.00 -6.55
CA LEU A 26 -8.25 -20.55 -5.16
C LEU A 26 -8.80 -19.12 -4.96
N VAL A 27 -8.64 -18.24 -5.94
CA VAL A 27 -9.26 -16.90 -5.96
C VAL A 27 -10.79 -17.03 -5.98
N ALA A 28 -11.35 -17.90 -6.83
CA ALA A 28 -12.79 -18.15 -6.85
C ALA A 28 -13.31 -18.71 -5.51
N GLN A 29 -12.58 -19.67 -4.91
CA GLN A 29 -12.93 -20.21 -3.59
C GLN A 29 -12.89 -19.15 -2.49
N ALA A 30 -11.93 -18.22 -2.53
CA ALA A 30 -11.88 -17.11 -1.58
C ALA A 30 -13.09 -16.19 -1.75
N PHE A 31 -13.45 -15.84 -2.98
CA PHE A 31 -14.60 -15.01 -3.28
C PHE A 31 -15.91 -15.64 -2.78
N ASP A 32 -16.20 -16.89 -3.19
CA ASP A 32 -17.42 -17.59 -2.81
C ASP A 32 -17.57 -17.76 -1.31
N ARG A 33 -16.45 -17.94 -0.60
CA ARG A 33 -16.45 -18.11 0.86
C ARG A 33 -16.87 -16.85 1.62
N TYR A 34 -16.58 -15.67 1.09
CA TYR A 34 -16.71 -14.41 1.84
C TYR A 34 -17.66 -13.40 1.21
N ARG A 35 -18.16 -13.62 -0.01
CA ARG A 35 -19.07 -12.68 -0.71
C ARG A 35 -20.33 -12.33 0.07
N ASP A 36 -20.88 -13.29 0.82
CA ASP A 36 -22.15 -13.17 1.56
C ASP A 36 -21.95 -12.70 3.01
N ARG A 37 -20.72 -12.26 3.38
CA ARG A 37 -20.44 -11.68 4.71
C ARG A 37 -20.86 -10.21 4.72
N ASP A 38 -21.61 -9.82 5.74
CA ASP A 38 -22.23 -8.50 5.91
C ASP A 38 -21.74 -7.73 7.15
N ASP A 39 -20.68 -8.23 7.81
CA ASP A 39 -20.04 -7.55 8.93
C ASP A 39 -19.34 -6.23 8.50
N GLY A 40 -19.22 -5.31 9.46
CA GLY A 40 -18.54 -4.03 9.29
C GLY A 40 -19.49 -2.87 8.99
N ALA A 41 -18.92 -1.68 8.80
CA ALA A 41 -19.67 -0.46 8.48
C ALA A 41 -18.95 0.37 7.41
N GLN A 42 -19.70 1.10 6.60
CA GLN A 42 -19.08 2.02 5.63
C GLN A 42 -18.40 3.19 6.33
N ALA A 43 -17.38 3.75 5.69
CA ALA A 43 -16.80 5.01 6.11
C ALA A 43 -17.78 6.15 5.85
N ASP A 44 -18.30 6.78 6.91
CA ASP A 44 -19.31 7.84 6.84
C ASP A 44 -18.76 9.26 7.03
N TYR A 45 -17.53 9.38 7.54
CA TYR A 45 -16.87 10.68 7.74
C TYR A 45 -16.41 11.36 6.43
N ILE A 46 -16.36 10.62 5.32
CA ILE A 46 -16.28 11.15 3.96
C ILE A 46 -17.61 10.87 3.28
N PRO A 47 -18.51 11.86 3.13
CA PRO A 47 -19.87 11.64 2.62
C PRO A 47 -19.94 10.84 1.32
N ALA A 48 -19.00 11.07 0.38
CA ALA A 48 -18.97 10.36 -0.88
C ALA A 48 -18.71 8.84 -0.74
N LEU A 49 -18.03 8.39 0.33
CA LEU A 49 -17.79 6.96 0.57
C LEU A 49 -19.02 6.26 1.17
N ALA A 50 -19.89 6.99 1.85
CA ALA A 50 -21.14 6.48 2.41
C ALA A 50 -22.23 6.18 1.36
N GLU A 51 -22.01 6.63 0.12
CA GLU A 51 -22.95 6.42 -1.00
C GLU A 51 -22.60 5.16 -1.82
N VAL A 52 -21.45 4.53 -1.56
CA VAL A 52 -20.98 3.35 -2.28
C VAL A 52 -21.84 2.14 -1.90
N ASP A 53 -22.18 1.26 -2.86
CA ASP A 53 -22.95 0.04 -2.55
C ASP A 53 -22.15 -0.89 -1.61
N PRO A 54 -22.66 -1.19 -0.38
CA PRO A 54 -21.95 -2.02 0.59
C PRO A 54 -21.72 -3.45 0.11
N ASN A 55 -22.49 -3.92 -0.89
CA ASN A 55 -22.41 -5.30 -1.39
C ASN A 55 -21.25 -5.52 -2.36
N LEU A 56 -20.65 -4.46 -2.90
CA LEU A 56 -19.53 -4.55 -3.82
C LEU A 56 -18.37 -5.33 -3.21
N PHE A 57 -17.91 -6.35 -3.94
CA PHE A 57 -16.77 -7.16 -3.56
C PHE A 57 -16.00 -7.57 -4.80
N ALA A 58 -14.69 -7.38 -4.77
CA ALA A 58 -13.79 -7.81 -5.82
C ALA A 58 -12.47 -8.30 -5.25
N ILE A 59 -11.86 -9.26 -5.93
CA ILE A 59 -10.52 -9.77 -5.64
C ILE A 59 -9.74 -9.78 -6.96
N ALA A 60 -8.50 -9.33 -6.93
CA ALA A 60 -7.52 -9.57 -7.98
C ALA A 60 -6.21 -10.11 -7.41
N ALA A 61 -5.58 -11.01 -8.15
CA ALA A 61 -4.23 -11.50 -7.90
C ALA A 61 -3.39 -11.23 -9.14
N ALA A 62 -2.32 -10.46 -8.99
CA ALA A 62 -1.36 -10.21 -10.06
C ALA A 62 -0.02 -10.83 -9.70
N ASP A 63 0.56 -11.62 -10.61
CA ASP A 63 1.89 -12.17 -10.46
C ASP A 63 2.96 -11.25 -11.05
N VAL A 64 4.23 -11.50 -10.70
CA VAL A 64 5.37 -10.71 -11.21
C VAL A 64 5.64 -10.90 -12.71
N ASN A 65 5.07 -11.93 -13.35
CA ASN A 65 5.19 -12.20 -14.78
C ASN A 65 4.06 -11.57 -15.62
N GLY A 66 3.14 -10.82 -15.00
CA GLY A 66 2.03 -10.14 -15.67
C GLY A 66 0.72 -10.93 -15.73
N GLY A 67 0.68 -12.14 -15.13
CA GLY A 67 -0.55 -12.90 -14.99
C GLY A 67 -1.52 -12.24 -14.00
N VAL A 68 -2.79 -12.11 -14.39
CA VAL A 68 -3.83 -11.49 -13.55
C VAL A 68 -5.07 -12.39 -13.47
N HIS A 69 -5.43 -12.76 -12.24
CA HIS A 69 -6.68 -13.45 -11.90
C HIS A 69 -7.62 -12.47 -11.21
N LYS A 70 -8.89 -12.42 -11.58
CA LYS A 70 -9.84 -11.45 -11.01
C LYS A 70 -11.26 -11.98 -10.96
N ILE A 71 -11.99 -11.66 -9.90
CA ILE A 71 -13.37 -12.09 -9.70
C ILE A 71 -14.19 -11.04 -8.92
N GLY A 72 -15.48 -10.94 -9.22
CA GLY A 72 -16.41 -10.03 -8.56
C GLY A 72 -16.59 -8.71 -9.31
N SER A 73 -16.74 -7.62 -8.57
CA SER A 73 -16.97 -6.25 -9.07
C SER A 73 -15.67 -5.58 -9.56
N VAL A 74 -14.95 -6.26 -10.46
CA VAL A 74 -13.56 -5.95 -10.80
C VAL A 74 -13.36 -4.67 -11.60
N ASP A 75 -14.39 -4.21 -12.32
CA ASP A 75 -14.35 -3.01 -13.15
C ASP A 75 -14.88 -1.77 -12.41
N VAL A 76 -15.19 -1.91 -11.10
CA VAL A 76 -15.62 -0.78 -10.27
C VAL A 76 -14.39 0.00 -9.82
N SER A 77 -14.32 1.27 -10.23
CA SER A 77 -13.31 2.20 -9.73
C SER A 77 -13.70 2.75 -8.37
N PHE A 78 -12.69 2.98 -7.53
CA PHE A 78 -12.81 3.59 -6.21
C PHE A 78 -11.55 4.42 -5.93
N THR A 79 -11.62 5.33 -4.96
CA THR A 79 -10.47 6.15 -4.59
C THR A 79 -9.42 5.32 -3.84
N ILE A 80 -8.14 5.50 -4.18
CA ILE A 80 -7.02 4.74 -3.62
C ILE A 80 -6.80 5.02 -2.13
N GLN A 81 -7.20 6.19 -1.65
CA GLN A 81 -7.13 6.58 -0.24
C GLN A 81 -5.73 6.36 0.34
N SER A 82 -5.66 5.89 1.59
CA SER A 82 -4.41 5.64 2.32
C SER A 82 -3.49 4.59 1.68
N ILE A 83 -3.94 3.84 0.67
CA ILE A 83 -3.10 2.89 -0.07
C ILE A 83 -1.98 3.65 -0.81
N SER A 84 -2.28 4.85 -1.30
CA SER A 84 -1.32 5.72 -2.00
C SER A 84 -0.07 6.05 -1.19
N LYS A 85 -0.18 6.10 0.16
CA LYS A 85 0.94 6.43 1.07
C LYS A 85 2.16 5.54 0.83
N ALA A 86 1.94 4.25 0.56
CA ALA A 86 3.01 3.29 0.35
C ALA A 86 3.83 3.62 -0.90
N PHE A 87 3.15 3.96 -1.99
CA PHE A 87 3.76 4.24 -3.28
C PHE A 87 4.42 5.62 -3.32
N VAL A 88 3.86 6.61 -2.61
CA VAL A 88 4.50 7.93 -2.47
C VAL A 88 5.72 7.88 -1.53
N TYR A 89 5.71 7.00 -0.53
CA TYR A 89 6.93 6.68 0.23
C TYR A 89 8.01 6.04 -0.64
N ALA A 90 7.64 5.09 -1.50
CA ALA A 90 8.57 4.51 -2.47
C ALA A 90 9.17 5.60 -3.37
N LEU A 91 8.34 6.48 -3.94
CA LEU A 91 8.79 7.63 -4.73
C LEU A 91 9.78 8.52 -3.97
N ALA A 92 9.46 8.92 -2.74
CA ALA A 92 10.33 9.79 -1.95
C ALA A 92 11.70 9.13 -1.70
N CYS A 93 11.71 7.84 -1.33
CA CYS A 93 12.94 7.08 -1.12
C CYS A 93 13.76 6.94 -2.41
N ASP A 94 13.11 6.75 -3.56
CA ASP A 94 13.79 6.64 -4.85
C ASP A 94 14.45 7.97 -5.27
N ARG A 95 13.79 9.11 -4.98
CA ARG A 95 14.31 10.44 -5.35
C ARG A 95 15.36 10.99 -4.38
N LEU A 96 15.23 10.72 -3.09
CA LEU A 96 16.03 11.37 -2.05
C LEU A 96 16.97 10.43 -1.31
N GLY A 97 16.83 9.12 -1.52
CA GLY A 97 17.54 8.09 -0.76
C GLY A 97 16.86 7.77 0.58
N ARG A 98 16.99 6.51 1.00
CA ARG A 98 16.31 5.96 2.18
C ARG A 98 16.62 6.69 3.48
N ASP A 99 17.86 7.13 3.69
CA ASP A 99 18.30 7.71 4.95
C ASP A 99 17.69 9.10 5.15
N ALA A 100 17.72 9.95 4.11
CA ALA A 100 17.11 11.27 4.14
C ALA A 100 15.60 11.21 4.45
N VAL A 101 14.89 10.26 3.85
CA VAL A 101 13.46 10.06 4.10
C VAL A 101 13.22 9.47 5.50
N ARG A 102 13.98 8.46 5.91
CA ARG A 102 13.87 7.83 7.24
C ARG A 102 14.09 8.84 8.36
N ASP A 103 15.07 9.73 8.23
CA ASP A 103 15.41 10.70 9.27
C ASP A 103 14.31 11.77 9.45
N ARG A 104 13.53 12.03 8.41
CA ARG A 104 12.38 12.97 8.43
C ARG A 104 11.08 12.29 8.87
N VAL A 105 10.83 11.07 8.39
CA VAL A 105 9.54 10.37 8.49
C VAL A 105 9.55 9.25 9.52
N GLY A 106 10.62 8.45 9.56
CA GLY A 106 10.76 7.23 10.37
C GLY A 106 10.21 5.96 9.72
N VAL A 107 10.40 4.82 10.40
CA VAL A 107 9.87 3.50 10.02
C VAL A 107 9.30 2.68 11.20
N ASP A 108 9.13 3.31 12.35
CA ASP A 108 8.65 2.66 13.58
C ASP A 108 7.13 2.82 13.76
N ASN A 109 6.48 1.77 14.29
CA ASN A 109 5.07 1.85 14.64
C ASN A 109 4.86 2.82 15.83
N THR A 110 3.71 3.51 15.85
CA THR A 110 3.31 4.45 16.91
C THR A 110 2.53 3.78 18.03
N GLY A 111 1.89 2.63 17.76
CA GLY A 111 0.93 2.00 18.69
C GLY A 111 -0.33 2.84 18.97
N LEU A 112 -0.58 3.86 18.14
CA LEU A 112 -1.69 4.81 18.26
C LEU A 112 -2.40 4.97 16.91
N PRO A 113 -3.65 5.51 16.89
CA PRO A 113 -4.38 5.72 15.65
C PRO A 113 -3.62 6.51 14.59
N PHE A 114 -3.90 6.21 13.32
CA PHE A 114 -3.16 6.74 12.17
C PHE A 114 -3.26 8.27 12.00
N ASP A 115 -4.25 8.89 12.60
CA ASP A 115 -4.49 10.33 12.58
C ASP A 115 -4.26 10.99 13.97
N SER A 116 -3.58 10.30 14.88
CA SER A 116 -3.36 10.74 16.26
C SER A 116 -2.40 11.93 16.36
N VAL A 117 -2.94 13.10 16.75
CA VAL A 117 -2.14 14.29 17.11
C VAL A 117 -1.28 14.03 18.35
N MET A 118 -1.79 13.23 19.29
CA MET A 118 -1.06 12.84 20.50
C MET A 118 0.23 12.07 20.18
N ALA A 119 0.23 11.24 19.13
CA ALA A 119 1.44 10.54 18.70
C ALA A 119 2.57 11.52 18.35
N ILE A 120 2.24 12.58 17.61
CA ILE A 120 3.16 13.63 17.19
C ILE A 120 3.76 14.34 18.41
N GLU A 121 2.90 14.75 19.35
CA GLU A 121 3.31 15.44 20.59
C GLU A 121 4.23 14.57 21.46
N LEU A 122 3.86 13.30 21.70
CA LEU A 122 4.67 12.36 22.47
C LEU A 122 6.07 12.13 21.85
N GLN A 123 6.20 12.37 20.55
CA GLN A 123 7.42 12.16 19.77
C GLN A 123 8.09 13.46 19.36
N LYS A 124 7.70 14.59 19.98
CA LYS A 124 8.27 15.92 19.75
C LYS A 124 8.28 16.30 18.25
N GLY A 125 7.15 16.07 17.60
CA GLY A 125 6.95 16.37 16.18
C GLY A 125 7.30 15.24 15.21
N HIS A 126 7.96 14.16 15.64
CA HIS A 126 8.42 13.13 14.71
C HIS A 126 7.26 12.20 14.26
N PRO A 127 7.02 12.00 12.94
CA PRO A 127 5.86 11.22 12.45
C PRO A 127 5.92 9.70 12.66
N ARG A 128 7.14 9.17 12.78
CA ARG A 128 7.55 7.77 13.05
C ARG A 128 7.42 6.77 11.93
N ASN A 129 6.43 6.85 11.05
CA ASN A 129 6.36 6.00 9.87
C ASN A 129 5.51 6.62 8.75
N PRO A 130 5.73 6.24 7.48
CA PRO A 130 5.01 6.81 6.34
C PRO A 130 3.54 6.40 6.23
N MET A 131 3.08 5.41 7.00
CA MET A 131 1.74 4.81 6.84
C MET A 131 0.66 5.50 7.66
N VAL A 132 1.04 6.38 8.60
CA VAL A 132 0.15 7.29 9.34
C VAL A 132 0.01 8.64 8.63
N ASN A 133 -1.04 9.42 8.92
CA ASN A 133 -1.30 10.69 8.22
C ASN A 133 -0.16 11.70 8.40
N ALA A 134 0.39 11.82 9.61
CA ALA A 134 1.52 12.70 9.86
C ALA A 134 2.72 12.36 8.96
N GLY A 135 3.05 11.07 8.87
CA GLY A 135 4.18 10.61 8.06
C GLY A 135 3.90 10.73 6.57
N ALA A 136 2.66 10.50 6.13
CA ALA A 136 2.28 10.70 4.74
C ALA A 136 2.33 12.17 4.32
N LEU A 137 1.90 13.11 5.17
CA LEU A 137 2.02 14.55 4.91
C LEU A 137 3.49 14.99 4.84
N THR A 138 4.32 14.54 5.79
CA THR A 138 5.77 14.76 5.71
C THR A 138 6.36 14.15 4.45
N THR A 139 6.02 12.90 4.11
CA THR A 139 6.50 12.22 2.89
C THR A 139 6.09 12.99 1.64
N THR A 140 4.83 13.44 1.56
CA THR A 140 4.32 14.25 0.45
C THR A 140 5.12 15.54 0.32
N SER A 141 5.36 16.24 1.43
CA SER A 141 6.15 17.49 1.44
C SER A 141 7.60 17.33 0.97
N LEU A 142 8.15 16.12 1.03
CA LEU A 142 9.52 15.81 0.58
C LEU A 142 9.58 15.52 -0.93
N VAL A 143 8.46 15.22 -1.58
CA VAL A 143 8.48 14.91 -3.02
C VAL A 143 8.98 16.13 -3.80
N PRO A 144 10.00 15.99 -4.67
CA PRO A 144 10.56 17.11 -5.40
C PRO A 144 9.56 17.82 -6.33
N GLY A 145 9.74 19.13 -6.49
CA GLY A 145 9.03 20.01 -7.43
C GLY A 145 9.33 21.48 -7.11
N GLU A 146 9.48 22.35 -8.10
CA GLU A 146 9.67 23.79 -7.85
C GLU A 146 8.36 24.45 -7.41
N THR A 147 7.24 23.86 -7.83
CA THR A 147 5.88 24.26 -7.42
C THR A 147 5.09 23.04 -6.92
N PHE A 148 4.05 23.29 -6.12
CA PHE A 148 3.10 22.24 -5.71
C PHE A 148 2.38 21.58 -6.90
N GLY A 149 2.21 22.31 -8.00
CA GLY A 149 1.67 21.75 -9.25
C GLY A 149 2.60 20.69 -9.85
N GLU A 150 3.91 20.96 -9.90
CA GLU A 150 4.91 19.99 -10.39
C GLU A 150 5.06 18.80 -9.45
N GLN A 151 5.07 19.06 -8.13
CA GLN A 151 5.07 18.00 -7.12
C GLN A 151 3.87 17.06 -7.30
N TRP A 152 2.68 17.62 -7.50
CA TRP A 152 1.47 16.85 -7.79
C TRP A 152 1.59 16.03 -9.07
N GLN A 153 2.10 16.61 -10.16
CA GLN A 153 2.28 15.88 -11.41
C GLN A 153 3.22 14.68 -11.24
N LEU A 154 4.36 14.86 -10.55
CA LEU A 154 5.29 13.77 -10.29
C LEU A 154 4.64 12.64 -9.46
N ILE A 155 3.84 12.97 -8.46
CA ILE A 155 3.08 11.98 -7.67
C ILE A 155 2.10 11.21 -8.55
N ARG A 156 1.30 11.91 -9.35
CA ARG A 156 0.30 11.31 -10.24
C ARG A 156 0.94 10.43 -11.31
N GLU A 157 2.02 10.89 -11.93
CA GLU A 157 2.78 10.14 -12.94
C GLU A 157 3.39 8.87 -12.34
N THR A 158 3.96 8.95 -11.14
CA THR A 158 4.56 7.78 -10.48
C THR A 158 3.51 6.76 -10.08
N LEU A 159 2.38 7.18 -9.50
CA LEU A 159 1.26 6.29 -9.17
C LEU A 159 0.67 5.64 -10.44
N SER A 160 0.61 6.40 -11.54
CA SER A 160 0.21 5.88 -12.86
C SER A 160 1.21 4.85 -13.41
N ALA A 161 2.51 5.07 -13.22
CA ALA A 161 3.54 4.11 -13.60
C ALA A 161 3.44 2.80 -12.80
N PHE A 162 3.16 2.88 -11.50
CA PHE A 162 2.84 1.69 -10.69
C PHE A 162 1.59 0.96 -11.20
N ALA A 163 0.54 1.68 -11.61
CA ALA A 163 -0.69 1.07 -12.12
C ALA A 163 -0.55 0.53 -13.56
N GLY A 164 0.46 0.98 -14.31
CA GLY A 164 0.62 0.67 -15.73
C GLY A 164 -0.34 1.43 -16.65
N ARG A 165 -1.06 2.43 -16.12
CA ARG A 165 -1.99 3.31 -16.86
C ARG A 165 -2.12 4.67 -16.19
N GLU A 166 -2.60 5.67 -16.92
CA GLU A 166 -2.87 6.99 -16.34
C GLU A 166 -4.01 6.93 -15.31
N LEU A 167 -3.76 7.43 -14.10
CA LEU A 167 -4.76 7.57 -13.03
C LEU A 167 -5.39 8.96 -13.05
N GLN A 168 -6.69 9.00 -12.79
CA GLN A 168 -7.49 10.23 -12.77
C GLN A 168 -7.95 10.53 -11.35
N VAL A 169 -8.15 11.81 -11.03
CA VAL A 169 -8.69 12.24 -9.74
C VAL A 169 -10.21 12.13 -9.77
N ASP A 170 -10.79 11.56 -8.73
CA ASP A 170 -12.21 11.69 -8.43
C ASP A 170 -12.46 13.09 -7.85
N GLU A 171 -12.93 14.01 -8.70
CA GLU A 171 -13.23 15.39 -8.30
C GLU A 171 -14.35 15.50 -7.24
N GLN A 172 -15.27 14.54 -7.19
CA GLN A 172 -16.35 14.54 -6.19
C GLN A 172 -15.78 14.18 -4.82
N VAL A 173 -15.01 13.09 -4.73
CA VAL A 173 -14.38 12.67 -3.48
C VAL A 173 -13.33 13.68 -3.03
N TYR A 174 -12.50 14.20 -3.94
CA TYR A 174 -11.52 15.24 -3.64
C TYR A 174 -12.17 16.47 -3.00
N ARG A 175 -13.25 17.00 -3.58
CA ARG A 175 -13.97 18.14 -3.00
C ARG A 175 -14.60 17.80 -1.66
N SER A 176 -15.17 16.59 -1.53
CA SER A 176 -15.76 16.12 -0.27
C SER A 176 -14.71 16.10 0.86
N GLU A 177 -13.55 15.50 0.61
CA GLU A 177 -12.44 15.44 1.56
C GLU A 177 -11.82 16.81 1.83
N ALA A 178 -11.61 17.63 0.79
CA ALA A 178 -11.01 18.96 0.95
C ALA A 178 -11.84 19.87 1.87
N LEU A 179 -13.16 19.68 1.93
CA LEU A 179 -14.07 20.40 2.82
C LEU A 179 -14.05 19.87 4.27
N THR A 180 -13.64 18.63 4.50
CA THR A 180 -13.73 17.93 5.81
C THR A 180 -12.39 17.46 6.36
N ASN A 181 -11.26 17.81 5.73
CA ASN A 181 -9.92 17.40 6.15
C ASN A 181 -9.29 18.28 7.25
N GLN A 182 -10.08 18.92 8.13
CA GLN A 182 -9.57 19.82 9.18
C GLN A 182 -8.50 19.17 10.06
N ARG A 183 -8.63 17.87 10.32
CA ARG A 183 -7.65 17.10 11.11
C ARG A 183 -6.29 17.03 10.40
N ASN A 184 -6.26 16.81 9.09
CA ASN A 184 -5.00 16.81 8.32
C ASN A 184 -4.38 18.20 8.26
N ARG A 185 -5.20 19.26 8.13
CA ARG A 185 -4.72 20.66 8.20
C ARG A 185 -4.04 20.95 9.55
N ALA A 186 -4.66 20.54 10.65
CA ALA A 186 -4.09 20.71 11.99
C ALA A 186 -2.79 19.92 12.17
N ILE A 187 -2.74 18.67 11.68
CA ILE A 187 -1.52 17.85 11.71
C ILE A 187 -0.39 18.53 10.90
N ALA A 188 -0.68 19.02 9.70
CA ALA A 188 0.33 19.65 8.85
C ALA A 188 0.90 20.92 9.48
N GLN A 189 0.05 21.78 10.04
CA GLN A 189 0.51 22.98 10.78
C GLN A 189 1.31 22.60 12.03
N LEU A 190 0.94 21.54 12.72
CA LEU A 190 1.72 21.05 13.86
C LEU A 190 3.11 20.58 13.41
N LEU A 191 3.19 19.81 12.33
CA LEU A 191 4.44 19.34 11.75
C LEU A 191 5.34 20.49 11.27
N GLU A 192 4.75 21.54 10.67
CA GLU A 192 5.45 22.79 10.33
C GLU A 192 6.03 23.44 11.59
N SER A 193 5.25 23.56 12.68
CA SER A 193 5.72 24.17 13.93
C SER A 193 6.91 23.42 14.58
N TYR A 194 7.07 22.13 14.28
CA TYR A 194 8.20 21.29 14.70
C TYR A 194 9.35 21.23 13.68
N GLY A 195 9.27 21.95 12.56
CA GLY A 195 10.26 21.94 11.48
C GLY A 195 10.35 20.62 10.73
N ARG A 196 9.23 19.91 10.60
CA ARG A 196 9.14 18.65 9.82
C ARG A 196 8.61 18.87 8.42
N ILE A 197 7.82 19.92 8.23
CA ILE A 197 7.40 20.42 6.92
C ILE A 197 7.99 21.83 6.82
N ASP A 198 8.77 22.06 5.77
CA ASP A 198 9.52 23.32 5.54
C ASP A 198 8.83 24.23 4.51
N VAL A 199 7.70 23.80 3.97
CA VAL A 199 6.89 24.46 2.93
C VAL A 199 5.48 24.73 3.44
N ASP A 200 4.62 25.40 2.66
CA ASP A 200 3.24 25.69 3.06
C ASP A 200 2.49 24.38 3.43
N PRO A 201 2.10 24.20 4.71
CA PRO A 201 1.48 22.96 5.17
C PRO A 201 0.08 22.73 4.57
N LEU A 202 -0.64 23.79 4.19
CA LEU A 202 -1.99 23.66 3.63
C LEU A 202 -1.94 23.24 2.16
N GLU A 203 -0.96 23.71 1.41
CA GLU A 203 -0.70 23.25 0.03
C GLU A 203 -0.28 21.77 0.02
N VAL A 204 0.55 21.33 0.98
CA VAL A 204 0.88 19.90 1.17
C VAL A 204 -0.38 19.07 1.42
N VAL A 205 -1.30 19.58 2.23
CA VAL A 205 -2.59 18.91 2.49
C VAL A 205 -3.44 18.83 1.23
N ASP A 206 -3.45 19.85 0.36
CA ASP A 206 -4.17 19.79 -0.92
C ASP A 206 -3.61 18.69 -1.83
N VAL A 207 -2.29 18.68 -2.04
CA VAL A 207 -1.59 17.66 -2.84
C VAL A 207 -1.87 16.26 -2.31
N TYR A 208 -1.76 16.07 -0.99
CA TYR A 208 -2.05 14.79 -0.35
C TYR A 208 -3.53 14.38 -0.48
N THR A 209 -4.46 15.33 -0.45
CA THR A 209 -5.90 15.05 -0.66
C THR A 209 -6.14 14.59 -2.09
N ARG A 210 -5.57 15.28 -3.10
CA ARG A 210 -5.64 14.85 -4.51
C ARG A 210 -5.07 13.44 -4.71
N GLN A 211 -3.95 13.13 -4.05
CA GLN A 211 -3.34 11.81 -4.05
C GLN A 211 -4.31 10.73 -3.51
N CYS A 212 -4.99 11.00 -2.40
CA CYS A 212 -5.96 10.05 -1.82
C CYS A 212 -7.17 9.84 -2.73
N SER A 213 -7.53 10.84 -3.53
CA SER A 213 -8.68 10.80 -4.43
C SER A 213 -8.39 10.24 -5.83
N LEU A 214 -7.22 9.65 -6.09
CA LEU A 214 -6.96 8.98 -7.38
C LEU A 214 -7.81 7.71 -7.54
N LEU A 215 -8.42 7.53 -8.70
CA LEU A 215 -9.26 6.40 -9.06
C LEU A 215 -8.43 5.20 -9.50
N VAL A 216 -8.66 4.08 -8.83
CA VAL A 216 -8.11 2.76 -9.14
C VAL A 216 -9.25 1.74 -9.18
N ASP A 217 -9.05 0.65 -9.89
CA ASP A 217 -9.81 -0.58 -9.68
C ASP A 217 -8.96 -1.63 -8.93
N VAL A 218 -9.55 -2.79 -8.66
CA VAL A 218 -8.84 -3.86 -7.93
C VAL A 218 -7.66 -4.43 -8.74
N THR A 219 -7.74 -4.40 -10.07
CA THR A 219 -6.67 -4.87 -10.96
C THR A 219 -5.47 -3.93 -10.88
N ASP A 220 -5.71 -2.61 -10.92
CA ASP A 220 -4.65 -1.62 -10.76
C ASP A 220 -3.89 -1.84 -9.45
N LEU A 221 -4.60 -1.97 -8.33
CA LEU A 221 -3.95 -2.21 -7.04
C LEU A 221 -3.12 -3.49 -7.01
N ALA A 222 -3.59 -4.57 -7.65
CA ALA A 222 -2.83 -5.80 -7.75
C ALA A 222 -1.55 -5.59 -8.58
N VAL A 223 -1.64 -4.90 -9.72
CA VAL A 223 -0.48 -4.57 -10.59
C VAL A 223 0.51 -3.63 -9.89
N MET A 224 0.02 -2.61 -9.18
CA MET A 224 0.84 -1.71 -8.36
C MET A 224 1.60 -2.49 -7.29
N GLY A 225 0.91 -3.40 -6.60
CA GLY A 225 1.53 -4.29 -5.60
C GLY A 225 2.56 -5.24 -6.22
N ALA A 226 2.23 -5.86 -7.36
CA ALA A 226 3.13 -6.75 -8.08
C ALA A 226 4.38 -6.03 -8.59
N THR A 227 4.29 -4.74 -8.94
CA THR A 227 5.45 -3.89 -9.25
C THR A 227 6.42 -3.83 -8.08
N LEU A 228 5.93 -3.61 -6.84
CA LEU A 228 6.77 -3.65 -5.64
C LEU A 228 7.27 -5.07 -5.33
N ALA A 229 6.50 -6.11 -5.69
CA ALA A 229 6.93 -7.49 -5.52
C ALA A 229 8.08 -7.89 -6.46
N ASP A 230 8.15 -7.29 -7.66
CA ASP A 230 9.15 -7.56 -8.70
C ASP A 230 10.31 -6.54 -8.70
N GLY A 231 10.69 -6.04 -7.53
CA GLY A 231 11.83 -5.13 -7.41
C GLY A 231 11.65 -3.81 -8.16
N GLY A 232 10.41 -3.39 -8.39
CA GLY A 232 10.05 -2.10 -8.96
C GLY A 232 9.75 -2.15 -10.46
N VAL A 233 9.81 -3.32 -11.10
CA VAL A 233 9.41 -3.50 -12.50
C VAL A 233 7.91 -3.73 -12.59
N ASN A 234 7.21 -2.90 -13.35
CA ASN A 234 5.78 -3.08 -13.54
C ASN A 234 5.54 -4.32 -14.45
N PRO A 235 4.74 -5.31 -14.00
CA PRO A 235 4.65 -6.61 -14.69
C PRO A 235 3.86 -6.56 -16.00
N VAL A 236 3.11 -5.47 -16.25
CA VAL A 236 2.33 -5.27 -17.48
C VAL A 236 3.12 -4.46 -18.51
N THR A 237 3.80 -3.40 -18.08
CA THR A 237 4.50 -2.47 -18.98
C THR A 237 5.99 -2.78 -19.13
N GLY A 238 6.58 -3.54 -18.21
CA GLY A 238 8.03 -3.81 -18.14
C GLY A 238 8.86 -2.60 -17.69
N ALA A 239 8.24 -1.48 -17.34
CA ALA A 239 8.95 -0.28 -16.91
C ALA A 239 9.44 -0.41 -15.46
N THR A 240 10.70 -0.05 -15.21
CA THR A 240 11.21 0.13 -13.84
C THR A 240 10.68 1.45 -13.26
N VAL A 241 9.87 1.36 -12.22
CA VAL A 241 9.23 2.50 -11.54
C VAL A 241 10.09 3.02 -10.39
N VAL A 242 10.68 2.12 -9.59
CA VAL A 242 11.59 2.42 -8.48
C VAL A 242 12.66 1.33 -8.38
N SER A 243 13.72 1.57 -7.62
CA SER A 243 14.77 0.56 -7.41
C SER A 243 14.34 -0.62 -6.50
N PRO A 244 14.99 -1.81 -6.61
CA PRO A 244 14.71 -2.95 -5.74
C PRO A 244 14.92 -2.68 -4.24
N ASP A 245 15.89 -1.83 -3.89
CA ASP A 245 16.14 -1.44 -2.49
C ASP A 245 14.98 -0.61 -1.92
N VAL A 246 14.40 0.27 -2.73
CA VAL A 246 13.20 1.04 -2.38
C VAL A 246 12.00 0.12 -2.18
N CYS A 247 11.83 -0.89 -3.03
CA CYS A 247 10.79 -1.90 -2.86
C CYS A 247 10.91 -2.63 -1.52
N ARG A 248 12.10 -3.11 -1.17
CA ARG A 248 12.36 -3.76 0.13
C ARG A 248 11.96 -2.84 1.29
N ASP A 249 12.41 -1.59 1.27
CA ASP A 249 12.16 -0.65 2.37
C ASP A 249 10.67 -0.33 2.50
N THR A 250 9.98 -0.17 1.37
CA THR A 250 8.53 0.05 1.32
C THR A 250 7.77 -1.16 1.88
N LEU A 251 8.16 -2.38 1.47
CA LEU A 251 7.56 -3.62 1.98
C LEU A 251 7.81 -3.81 3.48
N ALA A 252 8.99 -3.41 3.99
CA ALA A 252 9.28 -3.44 5.42
C ALA A 252 8.39 -2.46 6.21
N ALA A 253 8.23 -1.22 5.71
CA ALA A 253 7.33 -0.24 6.31
C ALA A 253 5.86 -0.72 6.30
N LEU A 254 5.41 -1.31 5.18
CA LEU A 254 4.08 -1.92 5.05
C LEU A 254 3.85 -3.06 6.05
N ALA A 255 4.84 -3.94 6.22
CA ALA A 255 4.75 -5.03 7.19
C ALA A 255 4.59 -4.50 8.63
N ALA A 256 5.27 -3.41 8.97
CA ALA A 256 5.26 -2.87 10.33
C ALA A 256 4.02 -2.02 10.67
N SER A 257 3.47 -1.27 9.70
CA SER A 257 2.46 -0.24 10.00
C SER A 257 1.36 -0.03 8.94
N GLY A 258 1.17 -0.96 8.00
CA GLY A 258 0.27 -0.74 6.87
C GLY A 258 -1.23 -1.00 7.10
N MET A 259 -1.62 -1.72 8.15
CA MET A 259 -3.01 -2.13 8.46
C MET A 259 -3.60 -1.43 9.69
N TYR A 260 -3.37 -0.11 9.77
CA TYR A 260 -3.82 0.75 10.87
C TYR A 260 -3.40 0.19 12.25
N GLU A 261 -4.24 0.32 13.28
CA GLU A 261 -3.98 -0.16 14.64
C GLU A 261 -3.80 -1.68 14.72
N ARG A 262 -4.25 -2.42 13.69
CA ARG A 262 -4.18 -3.89 13.62
C ARG A 262 -2.99 -4.42 12.82
N SER A 263 -2.00 -3.56 12.51
CA SER A 263 -0.80 -3.97 11.75
C SER A 263 -0.04 -5.14 12.38
N GLY A 264 0.08 -5.17 13.72
CA GLY A 264 0.74 -6.27 14.42
C GLY A 264 -0.04 -7.59 14.34
N GLU A 265 -1.35 -7.56 14.56
CA GLU A 265 -2.23 -8.73 14.44
C GLU A 265 -2.25 -9.27 13.00
N TRP A 266 -2.34 -8.37 12.02
CA TRP A 266 -2.27 -8.72 10.60
C TRP A 266 -0.98 -9.45 10.26
N LEU A 267 0.17 -8.90 10.66
CA LEU A 267 1.46 -9.50 10.34
C LEU A 267 1.61 -10.88 11.02
N PHE A 268 1.07 -11.04 12.23
CA PHE A 268 1.07 -12.32 12.95
C PHE A 268 0.18 -13.38 12.29
N GLU A 269 -1.05 -13.04 11.90
CA GLU A 269 -2.04 -13.99 11.39
C GLU A 269 -1.89 -14.29 9.89
N VAL A 270 -1.57 -13.25 9.10
CA VAL A 270 -1.54 -13.29 7.62
C VAL A 270 -0.12 -13.37 7.09
N GLY A 271 0.83 -12.65 7.72
CA GLY A 271 2.26 -12.71 7.38
C GLY A 271 2.62 -12.15 6.01
N ILE A 272 1.90 -11.12 5.54
CA ILE A 272 2.17 -10.44 4.27
C ILE A 272 2.21 -8.93 4.50
N PRO A 273 3.21 -8.17 3.98
CA PRO A 273 3.14 -6.72 3.90
C PRO A 273 1.84 -6.25 3.21
N ALA A 274 1.08 -5.35 3.82
CA ALA A 274 -0.17 -4.88 3.23
C ALA A 274 -0.50 -3.43 3.57
N LYS A 275 -1.29 -2.77 2.74
CA LYS A 275 -1.88 -1.47 3.02
C LYS A 275 -3.38 -1.49 2.82
N SER A 276 -4.09 -1.00 3.83
CA SER A 276 -5.53 -0.74 3.77
C SER A 276 -5.84 0.71 3.41
N GLY A 277 -6.99 0.93 2.77
CA GLY A 277 -7.59 2.22 2.50
C GLY A 277 -9.06 2.24 2.92
N VAL A 278 -9.50 3.36 3.48
CA VAL A 278 -10.86 3.56 4.01
C VAL A 278 -11.97 3.54 2.95
N SER A 279 -11.62 3.49 1.66
CA SER A 279 -12.57 3.18 0.60
C SER A 279 -12.99 1.69 0.60
N GLY A 280 -12.31 0.83 1.35
CA GLY A 280 -12.52 -0.61 1.36
C GLY A 280 -11.48 -1.39 0.54
N GLY A 281 -10.49 -0.70 -0.02
CA GLY A 281 -9.36 -1.32 -0.71
C GLY A 281 -8.32 -1.89 0.25
N ILE A 282 -7.74 -3.05 -0.10
CA ILE A 282 -6.52 -3.58 0.53
C ILE A 282 -5.61 -4.09 -0.57
N VAL A 283 -4.31 -3.78 -0.49
CA VAL A 283 -3.27 -4.42 -1.30
C VAL A 283 -2.31 -5.17 -0.37
N ALA A 284 -2.06 -6.45 -0.63
CA ALA A 284 -1.15 -7.31 0.11
C ALA A 284 -0.09 -7.89 -0.83
N ILE A 285 1.18 -7.69 -0.51
CA ILE A 285 2.29 -7.83 -1.44
C ILE A 285 3.28 -8.88 -0.94
N THR A 286 3.54 -9.90 -1.76
CA THR A 286 4.53 -10.93 -1.46
C THR A 286 5.72 -10.80 -2.39
N PRO A 287 6.89 -10.34 -1.90
CA PRO A 287 8.07 -10.15 -2.74
C PRO A 287 8.42 -11.41 -3.53
N GLY A 288 8.76 -11.26 -4.81
CA GLY A 288 9.09 -12.33 -5.75
C GLY A 288 7.90 -13.16 -6.26
N LYS A 289 6.68 -12.97 -5.75
CA LYS A 289 5.47 -13.69 -6.20
C LYS A 289 4.47 -12.80 -6.91
N GLY A 290 4.10 -11.69 -6.29
CA GLY A 290 3.03 -10.82 -6.78
C GLY A 290 2.27 -10.15 -5.65
N ALA A 291 1.04 -9.74 -5.93
CA ALA A 291 0.16 -9.12 -4.95
C ALA A 291 -1.30 -9.57 -5.09
N ILE A 292 -2.00 -9.56 -3.96
CA ILE A 292 -3.45 -9.69 -3.88
C ILE A 292 -4.03 -8.32 -3.57
N ALA A 293 -4.99 -7.88 -4.34
CA ALA A 293 -5.81 -6.73 -4.03
C ALA A 293 -7.27 -7.15 -3.82
N THR A 294 -7.94 -6.46 -2.91
CA THR A 294 -9.37 -6.64 -2.66
C THR A 294 -10.05 -5.29 -2.55
N PHE A 295 -11.32 -5.23 -2.93
CA PHE A 295 -12.18 -4.09 -2.67
C PHE A 295 -13.49 -4.57 -2.06
N ALA A 296 -13.81 -4.10 -0.85
CA ALA A 296 -15.12 -4.23 -0.23
C ALA A 296 -15.34 -3.07 0.76
N PRO A 297 -16.36 -2.20 0.56
CA PRO A 297 -16.53 -0.97 1.35
C PRO A 297 -16.70 -1.14 2.86
N PRO A 298 -17.43 -2.15 3.39
CA PRO A 298 -17.61 -2.29 4.84
C PRO A 298 -16.29 -2.57 5.58
N LEU A 299 -15.99 -1.74 6.58
CA LEU A 299 -14.77 -1.72 7.37
C LEU A 299 -15.00 -2.24 8.79
N ASP A 300 -13.96 -2.78 9.41
CA ASP A 300 -13.90 -3.01 10.85
C ASP A 300 -13.66 -1.70 11.63
N GLU A 301 -13.63 -1.79 12.96
CA GLU A 301 -13.43 -0.63 13.85
C GLU A 301 -12.08 0.07 13.65
N ALA A 302 -11.08 -0.61 13.06
CA ALA A 302 -9.78 -0.03 12.74
C ALA A 302 -9.72 0.56 11.32
N GLY A 303 -10.81 0.49 10.55
CA GLY A 303 -10.88 1.02 9.19
C GLY A 303 -10.39 0.06 8.10
N ASN A 304 -10.27 -1.25 8.39
CA ASN A 304 -9.86 -2.26 7.41
C ASN A 304 -11.06 -3.01 6.82
N SER A 305 -11.09 -3.22 5.51
CA SER A 305 -12.17 -3.98 4.85
C SER A 305 -12.33 -5.38 5.44
N VAL A 306 -13.53 -5.72 5.93
CA VAL A 306 -13.76 -7.03 6.60
C VAL A 306 -13.64 -8.19 5.61
N ARG A 307 -14.33 -8.11 4.47
CA ARG A 307 -14.26 -9.15 3.42
C ARG A 307 -12.86 -9.24 2.82
N GLY A 308 -12.21 -8.09 2.60
CA GLY A 308 -10.85 -8.04 2.08
C GLY A 308 -9.84 -8.77 2.97
N GLN A 309 -9.87 -8.50 4.28
CA GLN A 309 -8.98 -9.16 5.24
C GLN A 309 -9.16 -10.68 5.25
N LEU A 310 -10.42 -11.15 5.28
CA LEU A 310 -10.74 -12.58 5.30
C LEU A 310 -10.27 -13.30 4.02
N ALA A 311 -10.52 -12.70 2.86
CA ALA A 311 -10.12 -13.25 1.57
C ALA A 311 -8.60 -13.34 1.45
N ILE A 312 -7.88 -12.26 1.80
CA ILE A 312 -6.41 -12.26 1.77
C ILE A 312 -5.85 -13.26 2.79
N GLY A 313 -6.43 -13.38 3.98
CA GLY A 313 -6.01 -14.37 4.98
C GLY A 313 -6.13 -15.81 4.48
N TYR A 314 -7.22 -16.14 3.77
CA TYR A 314 -7.39 -17.43 3.11
C TYR A 314 -6.35 -17.65 2.00
N LEU A 315 -6.23 -16.68 1.08
CA LEU A 315 -5.31 -16.75 -0.06
C LEU A 315 -3.84 -16.80 0.39
N SER A 316 -3.50 -16.12 1.48
CA SER A 316 -2.17 -16.15 2.07
C SER A 316 -1.73 -17.58 2.36
N ARG A 317 -2.62 -18.36 2.98
CA ARG A 317 -2.35 -19.75 3.38
C ARG A 317 -2.38 -20.69 2.18
N THR A 318 -3.35 -20.54 1.28
CA THR A 318 -3.55 -21.49 0.17
C THR A 318 -2.57 -21.29 -0.99
N LEU A 319 -2.14 -20.06 -1.25
CA LEU A 319 -1.14 -19.73 -2.28
C LEU A 319 0.31 -19.68 -1.72
N GLY A 320 0.47 -19.87 -0.41
CA GLY A 320 1.77 -19.85 0.26
C GLY A 320 2.45 -18.48 0.20
N LEU A 321 1.71 -17.41 0.44
CA LEU A 321 2.17 -16.03 0.31
C LEU A 321 2.81 -15.47 1.59
N ASN A 322 2.55 -16.12 2.73
CA ASN A 322 3.10 -15.73 4.02
C ASN A 322 4.64 -15.81 4.01
N VAL A 323 5.31 -14.67 4.23
CA VAL A 323 6.78 -14.54 4.14
C VAL A 323 7.52 -15.17 5.33
N PHE A 324 6.80 -15.52 6.40
CA PHE A 324 7.34 -16.17 7.59
C PHE A 324 6.99 -17.66 7.67
N ALA A 325 6.16 -18.17 6.75
CA ALA A 325 5.83 -19.59 6.70
C ALA A 325 7.06 -20.41 6.30
N SER A 326 7.25 -21.54 6.98
CA SER A 326 8.30 -22.51 6.66
C SER A 326 7.74 -23.92 6.66
N ALA A 327 8.32 -24.79 5.84
CA ALA A 327 7.97 -26.20 5.78
C ALA A 327 9.23 -27.05 6.00
N ALA A 328 9.05 -28.22 6.63
CA ALA A 328 10.14 -29.17 6.78
C ALA A 328 10.65 -29.60 5.40
N ARG A 329 11.97 -29.53 5.20
CA ARG A 329 12.58 -29.95 3.93
C ARG A 329 12.42 -31.46 3.78
N ALA A 330 11.65 -31.91 2.78
CA ALA A 330 11.70 -33.29 2.34
C ALA A 330 13.11 -33.60 1.82
N THR A 331 13.82 -34.54 2.46
CA THR A 331 15.18 -34.94 2.07
C THR A 331 15.16 -35.53 0.66
N GLY A 332 15.64 -34.81 -0.36
CA GLY A 332 15.82 -35.40 -1.70
C GLY A 332 15.88 -34.47 -2.93
N ARG A 333 15.56 -33.17 -2.87
CA ARG A 333 15.66 -32.27 -4.05
C ARG A 333 16.88 -31.34 -4.02
N PRO A 334 17.65 -31.22 -5.12
CA PRO A 334 18.74 -30.26 -5.22
C PRO A 334 18.17 -28.83 -5.30
N LEU A 335 18.89 -27.89 -4.68
CA LEU A 335 18.59 -26.46 -4.73
C LEU A 335 19.18 -25.88 -6.03
N ARG A 336 18.39 -25.04 -6.70
CA ARG A 336 18.74 -23.99 -7.70
C ARG A 336 18.36 -24.31 -9.15
N GLU A 337 17.29 -23.66 -9.61
CA GLU A 337 17.37 -22.95 -10.89
C GLU A 337 17.68 -21.49 -10.56
N ARG A 338 18.82 -21.01 -11.07
CA ARG A 338 19.20 -19.60 -10.98
C ARG A 338 18.40 -18.86 -12.05
N VAL A 339 17.50 -17.96 -11.65
CA VAL A 339 17.14 -16.84 -12.55
C VAL A 339 18.24 -15.80 -12.38
N VAL A 340 19.19 -15.83 -13.31
CA VAL A 340 20.18 -14.76 -13.45
C VAL A 340 19.48 -13.63 -14.18
N ALA A 341 19.24 -12.49 -13.51
CA ALA A 341 18.88 -11.26 -14.19
C ALA A 341 20.04 -10.86 -15.10
N ALA A 342 19.77 -10.66 -16.39
CA ALA A 342 20.74 -10.18 -17.37
C ALA A 342 21.22 -8.78 -16.99
N GLU A 343 22.51 -8.52 -17.22
CA GLU A 343 23.18 -7.23 -17.05
C GLU A 343 22.61 -6.14 -17.96
#